data_AF-A0A9X5CI40-F1
#
_entry.id   AF-A0A9X5CI40-F1
#
_cell.length_a   1.000
_cell.length_b   1.000
_cell.length_c   1.000
_cell.angle_alpha   90.00
_cell.angle_beta   90.00
_cell.angle_gamma   90.00
#
_symmetry.space_group_name_H-M   'P 1'
#
loop_
_entity.id
_entity.type
_entity.pdbx_description
1 polymer ?
#
loop_
_entity_poly.entity_id
_entity_poly.type
_entity_poly.pdbx_seq_one_letter_code
_entity_poly.pdbx_strand_id
1 'polypeptide(L)'
;MFRRRTRVCAEVVSSEPGEAFAVTVEDLRVLERVTSHARTQLTRRVHEKDLDVVDQASGYWLMLTLSERAGAARALGRSGIPMLVEEAEAVRAVVLNLESYGGETMALAEGYELLDRITLLSRLPRTATHVGGVLTLPDDTSEVDALMPAGPS
;
A
#
# COMPACT_ATOMS: atom_id res chain seq x y z
N MET A 1 -21.96 30.21 14.63
CA MET A 1 -21.50 30.44 13.24
C MET A 1 -20.97 29.13 12.68
N PHE A 2 -21.75 28.42 11.88
CA PHE A 2 -21.32 27.18 11.23
C PHE A 2 -20.60 27.54 9.92
N ARG A 3 -19.26 27.42 9.90
CA ARG A 3 -18.49 27.53 8.67
C ARG A 3 -18.64 26.23 7.88
N ARG A 4 -19.51 26.23 6.87
CA ARG A 4 -19.49 25.24 5.79
C ARG A 4 -18.11 25.30 5.13
N ARG A 5 -17.28 24.27 5.35
CA ARG A 5 -16.09 24.04 4.52
C ARG A 5 -16.60 23.52 3.18
N THR A 6 -16.50 24.38 2.17
CA THR A 6 -16.74 24.05 0.77
C THR A 6 -15.82 22.90 0.39
N ARG A 7 -16.41 21.75 0.08
CA ARG A 7 -15.73 20.59 -0.51
C ARG A 7 -15.27 21.05 -1.89
N VAL A 8 -13.98 21.32 -2.03
CA VAL A 8 -13.36 21.53 -3.35
C VAL A 8 -13.61 20.25 -4.13
N CYS A 9 -14.27 20.39 -5.27
CA CYS A 9 -14.45 19.32 -6.24
C CYS A 9 -13.04 18.83 -6.60
N ALA A 10 -12.73 17.60 -6.22
CA ALA A 10 -11.57 16.93 -6.78
C ALA A 10 -11.80 16.86 -8.28
N GLU A 11 -10.99 17.60 -9.03
CA GLU A 11 -10.79 17.34 -10.44
C GLU A 11 -10.60 15.84 -10.60
N VAL A 12 -11.36 15.27 -11.54
CA VAL A 12 -11.07 13.95 -12.08
C VAL A 12 -9.74 14.09 -12.79
N VAL A 13 -8.65 14.00 -12.02
CA VAL A 13 -7.33 13.73 -12.58
C VAL A 13 -7.54 12.46 -13.37
N SER A 14 -7.33 12.55 -14.68
CA SER A 14 -7.21 11.38 -15.53
C SER A 14 -6.18 10.47 -14.88
N SER A 15 -6.65 9.44 -14.15
CA SER A 15 -5.79 8.45 -13.52
C SER A 15 -5.13 7.67 -14.64
N GLU A 16 -3.98 8.15 -15.09
CA GLU A 16 -3.01 7.33 -15.80
C GLU A 16 -2.86 6.03 -15.00
N PRO A 17 -2.92 4.87 -15.65
CA PRO A 17 -2.78 3.61 -14.95
C PRO A 17 -1.38 3.53 -14.34
N GLY A 18 -1.30 3.66 -13.02
CA GLY A 18 -0.03 3.60 -12.28
C GLY A 18 0.60 2.21 -12.38
N GLU A 19 1.93 2.16 -12.32
CA GLU A 19 2.68 0.91 -12.20
C GLU A 19 2.56 0.38 -10.76
N ALA A 20 2.12 -0.87 -10.63
CA ALA A 20 1.94 -1.52 -9.33
C ALA A 20 2.45 -2.96 -9.34
N PHE A 21 2.73 -3.50 -8.17
CA PHE A 21 3.06 -4.90 -7.98
C PHE A 21 2.15 -5.52 -6.91
N ALA A 22 2.04 -6.84 -6.94
CA ALA A 22 1.20 -7.57 -5.99
C ALA A 22 1.97 -7.81 -4.70
N VAL A 23 1.45 -7.30 -3.58
CA VAL A 23 1.84 -7.74 -2.25
C VAL A 23 0.79 -8.71 -1.69
N THR A 24 1.22 -9.57 -0.79
CA THR A 24 0.35 -10.58 -0.16
C THR A 24 -0.34 -10.03 1.09
N VAL A 25 -1.36 -10.74 1.57
CA VAL A 25 -1.97 -10.46 2.89
C VAL A 25 -0.94 -10.58 4.02
N GLU A 26 0.06 -11.46 3.87
CA GLU A 26 1.11 -11.59 4.88
C GLU A 26 2.04 -10.37 4.88
N ASP A 27 2.40 -9.85 3.71
CA ASP A 27 3.16 -8.60 3.60
C ASP A 27 2.41 -7.43 4.25
N LEU A 28 1.09 -7.36 4.04
CA LEU A 28 0.24 -6.34 4.67
C LEU A 28 0.23 -6.47 6.21
N ARG A 29 0.21 -7.70 6.75
CA ARG A 29 0.29 -7.92 8.21
C ARG A 29 1.64 -7.54 8.80
N VAL A 30 2.73 -7.82 8.09
CA VAL A 30 4.07 -7.37 8.52
C VAL A 30 4.11 -5.85 8.53
N LEU A 31 3.60 -5.20 7.48
CA LEU A 31 3.53 -3.74 7.40
C LEU A 31 2.67 -3.14 8.51
N GLU A 32 1.52 -3.76 8.85
CA GLU A 32 0.67 -3.33 9.96
C GLU A 32 1.44 -3.35 11.29
N ARG A 33 2.19 -4.43 11.59
CA ARG A 33 3.01 -4.50 12.81
C ARG A 33 4.10 -3.44 12.83
N VAL A 34 4.82 -3.26 11.73
CA VAL A 34 5.90 -2.27 11.60
C VAL A 34 5.35 -0.84 11.76
N THR A 35 4.28 -0.50 11.06
CA THR A 35 3.65 0.84 11.11
C THR A 35 3.01 1.12 12.47
N SER A 36 2.36 0.13 13.11
CA SER A 36 1.80 0.25 14.46
C SER A 36 2.90 0.49 15.51
N HIS A 37 4.01 -0.23 15.39
CA HIS A 37 5.17 -0.02 16.27
C HIS A 37 5.79 1.35 16.06
N ALA A 38 6.02 1.74 14.80
CA ALA A 38 6.54 3.07 14.46
C ALA A 38 5.65 4.19 15.01
N ARG A 39 4.32 4.07 14.83
CA ARG A 39 3.35 5.02 15.37
C ARG A 39 3.41 5.09 16.90
N THR A 40 3.50 3.95 17.57
CA THR A 40 3.61 3.89 19.04
C THR A 40 4.86 4.60 19.55
N GLN A 41 6.01 4.43 18.88
CA GLN A 41 7.25 5.10 19.26
C GLN A 41 7.20 6.61 18.98
N LEU A 42 6.63 7.01 17.85
CA LEU A 42 6.48 8.41 17.47
C LEU A 42 5.56 9.17 18.42
N THR A 43 4.39 8.61 18.77
CA THR A 43 3.43 9.25 19.69
C THR A 43 4.03 9.52 21.07
N ARG A 44 5.02 8.74 21.51
CA ARG A 44 5.74 8.98 22.78
C ARG A 44 6.65 10.21 22.74
N ARG A 45 7.00 10.69 21.54
CA ARG A 45 8.01 11.74 21.31
C ARG A 45 7.42 13.08 20.87
N VAL A 46 6.17 13.09 20.41
CA VAL A 46 5.50 14.30 19.87
C VAL A 46 4.30 14.74 20.70
N HIS A 47 3.86 15.98 20.52
CA HIS A 47 2.63 16.50 21.14
C HIS A 47 1.39 16.15 20.30
N GLU A 48 0.21 16.12 20.91
CA GLU A 48 -1.08 15.75 20.29
C GLU A 48 -1.45 16.60 19.05
N LYS A 49 -0.90 17.82 18.93
CA LYS A 49 -1.10 18.69 17.76
C LYS A 49 -0.36 18.23 16.50
N ASP A 50 0.53 17.25 16.61
CA ASP A 50 1.42 16.79 15.54
C ASP A 50 1.01 15.40 14.99
N LEU A 51 -0.24 14.97 15.23
CA LEU A 51 -0.72 13.64 14.82
C LEU A 51 -0.62 13.39 13.31
N ASP A 52 -0.89 14.39 12.46
CA ASP A 52 -0.75 14.23 11.01
C ASP A 52 0.70 13.90 10.61
N VAL A 53 1.68 14.48 11.33
CA VAL A 53 3.11 14.19 11.13
C VAL A 53 3.44 12.77 11.58
N VAL A 54 2.85 12.32 12.70
CA VAL A 54 2.97 10.93 13.17
C VAL A 54 2.44 9.97 12.12
N ASP A 55 1.26 10.24 11.57
CA ASP A 55 0.60 9.37 10.59
C ASP A 55 1.44 9.26 9.31
N GLN A 56 2.03 10.37 8.88
CA GLN A 56 2.95 10.38 7.74
C GLN A 56 4.25 9.62 8.04
N ALA A 57 4.91 9.92 9.16
CA ALA A 57 6.21 9.37 9.50
C ALA A 57 6.16 7.88 9.88
N SER A 58 5.03 7.43 10.44
CA SER A 58 4.78 6.02 10.78
C SER A 58 4.30 5.19 9.60
N GLY A 59 3.91 5.82 8.48
CA GLY A 59 3.32 5.12 7.32
C GLY A 59 1.89 4.64 7.56
N TYR A 60 1.19 5.18 8.56
CA TYR A 60 -0.18 4.79 8.86
C TYR A 60 -1.14 5.03 7.68
N TRP A 61 -0.93 6.11 6.93
CA TRP A 61 -1.71 6.39 5.72
C TRP A 61 -1.60 5.25 4.69
N LEU A 62 -0.40 4.68 4.50
CA LEU A 62 -0.15 3.62 3.55
C LEU A 62 -0.91 2.34 3.97
N MET A 63 -0.95 2.06 5.27
CA MET A 63 -1.73 0.95 5.82
C MET A 63 -3.21 1.10 5.46
N LEU A 64 -3.79 2.29 5.66
CA LEU A 64 -5.20 2.55 5.32
C LEU A 64 -5.47 2.32 3.84
N THR A 65 -4.62 2.86 2.97
CA THR A 65 -4.73 2.71 1.52
C THR A 65 -4.63 1.24 1.09
N LEU A 66 -3.69 0.48 1.63
CA LEU A 66 -3.53 -0.94 1.29
C LEU A 66 -4.65 -1.82 1.86
N SER A 67 -5.21 -1.46 3.02
CA SER A 67 -6.38 -2.15 3.59
C SER A 67 -7.61 -2.01 2.71
N GLU A 68 -7.85 -0.81 2.17
CA GLU A 68 -8.93 -0.57 1.20
C GLU A 68 -8.75 -1.45 -0.05
N ARG A 69 -7.52 -1.44 -0.60
CA ARG A 69 -7.17 -2.26 -1.77
C ARG A 69 -7.24 -3.76 -1.49
N ALA A 70 -6.92 -4.20 -0.28
CA ALA A 70 -7.08 -5.60 0.13
C ALA A 70 -8.55 -6.01 0.21
N GLY A 71 -9.41 -5.12 0.72
CA GLY A 71 -10.87 -5.30 0.69
C GLY A 71 -11.41 -5.44 -0.74
N ALA A 72 -10.96 -4.57 -1.65
CA ALA A 72 -11.34 -4.63 -3.07
C ALA A 72 -10.81 -5.89 -3.77
N ALA A 73 -9.54 -6.25 -3.57
CA ALA A 73 -8.95 -7.47 -4.12
C ALA A 73 -9.76 -8.70 -3.69
N ARG A 74 -10.09 -8.80 -2.40
CA ARG A 74 -10.94 -9.88 -1.87
C ARG A 74 -12.33 -9.91 -2.50
N ALA A 75 -12.98 -8.76 -2.63
CA ALA A 75 -14.31 -8.65 -3.25
C ALA A 75 -14.31 -9.08 -4.73
N LEU A 76 -13.18 -8.87 -5.42
CA LEU A 76 -12.96 -9.25 -6.82
C LEU A 76 -12.38 -10.66 -7.00
N GLY A 77 -12.15 -11.41 -5.91
CA GLY A 77 -11.53 -12.75 -5.98
C GLY A 77 -10.04 -12.74 -6.35
N ARG A 78 -9.36 -11.60 -6.24
CA ARG A 78 -7.93 -11.44 -6.57
C ARG A 78 -7.06 -11.72 -5.35
N SER A 79 -5.95 -12.43 -5.55
CA SER A 79 -5.01 -12.81 -4.49
C SER A 79 -3.98 -11.72 -4.17
N GLY A 80 -3.66 -10.86 -5.16
CA GLY A 80 -2.67 -9.79 -5.03
C GLY A 80 -3.28 -8.47 -4.60
N ILE A 81 -2.70 -7.84 -3.56
CA ILE A 81 -3.02 -6.48 -3.15
C ILE A 81 -2.12 -5.54 -3.95
N PRO A 82 -2.66 -4.60 -4.74
CA PRO A 82 -1.84 -3.63 -5.48
C PRO A 82 -1.12 -2.66 -4.55
N MET A 83 0.21 -2.62 -4.67
CA MET A 83 1.05 -1.55 -4.16
C MET A 83 1.69 -0.83 -5.34
N LEU A 84 1.57 0.50 -5.39
CA LEU A 84 2.21 1.32 -6.42
C LEU A 84 3.73 1.31 -6.25
N VAL A 85 4.48 1.46 -7.34
CA VAL A 85 5.94 1.54 -7.29
C VAL A 85 6.40 2.69 -6.40
N GLU A 86 5.71 3.83 -6.43
CA GLU A 86 6.03 5.01 -5.63
C GLU A 86 5.78 4.79 -4.12
N GLU A 87 4.89 3.86 -3.75
CA GLU A 87 4.61 3.52 -2.35
C GLU A 87 5.71 2.66 -1.72
N ALA A 88 6.56 2.02 -2.53
CA ALA A 88 7.72 1.28 -2.01
C ALA A 88 8.70 2.20 -1.26
N GLU A 89 8.86 3.44 -1.71
CA GLU A 89 9.69 4.44 -1.02
C GLU A 89 9.09 4.89 0.32
N ALA A 90 7.76 4.85 0.46
CA ALA A 90 7.12 5.08 1.74
C ALA A 90 7.46 3.97 2.75
N VAL A 91 7.49 2.70 2.31
CA VAL A 91 7.93 1.60 3.19
C VAL A 91 9.39 1.79 3.61
N ARG A 92 10.27 2.17 2.68
CA ARG A 92 11.67 2.50 3.00
C ARG A 92 11.75 3.58 4.07
N ALA A 93 11.00 4.68 3.90
CA ALA A 93 10.99 5.78 4.86
C ALA A 93 10.51 5.33 6.26
N VAL A 94 9.49 4.48 6.34
CA VAL A 94 8.99 3.93 7.62
C VAL A 94 10.07 3.12 8.34
N VAL A 95 10.79 2.25 7.64
CA VAL A 95 11.85 1.42 8.24
C VAL A 95 13.01 2.28 8.74
N LEU A 96 13.46 3.26 7.95
CA LEU A 96 14.53 4.20 8.35
C LEU A 96 14.11 5.07 9.54
N ASN A 97 12.86 5.53 9.55
CA ASN A 97 12.30 6.27 10.67
C ASN A 97 12.25 5.39 11.93
N LEU A 98 11.80 4.13 11.79
CA LEU A 98 11.75 3.21 12.90
C LEU A 98 13.14 2.99 13.52
N GLU A 99 14.17 2.87 12.69
CA GLU A 99 15.56 2.76 13.16
C GLU A 99 15.99 4.02 13.92
N SER A 100 15.70 5.19 13.33
CA SER A 100 16.05 6.50 13.90
C SER A 100 15.39 6.76 15.26
N TYR A 101 14.19 6.22 15.48
CA TYR A 101 13.45 6.37 16.73
C TYR A 101 13.62 5.19 17.71
N GLY A 102 14.64 4.35 17.52
CA GLY A 102 14.96 3.28 18.46
C GLY A 102 13.88 2.21 18.49
N GLY A 103 13.41 1.80 17.31
CA GLY A 103 12.51 0.66 17.14
C GLY A 103 13.04 -0.60 17.82
N GLU A 104 12.13 -1.53 18.08
CA GLU A 104 12.50 -2.81 18.68
C GLU A 104 13.23 -3.64 17.64
N THR A 105 14.28 -4.36 18.03
CA THR A 105 15.13 -5.12 17.12
C THR A 105 14.34 -6.09 16.24
N MET A 106 13.30 -6.74 16.79
CA MET A 106 12.45 -7.64 16.01
C MET A 106 11.59 -6.90 14.98
N ALA A 107 10.98 -5.78 15.35
CA ALA A 107 10.21 -4.96 14.41
C ALA A 107 11.09 -4.37 13.29
N LEU A 108 12.34 -4.02 13.60
CA LEU A 108 13.31 -3.58 12.59
C LEU A 108 13.71 -4.71 11.64
N ALA A 109 13.97 -5.91 12.16
CA ALA A 109 14.30 -7.06 11.33
C ALA A 109 13.13 -7.42 10.38
N GLU A 110 11.90 -7.46 10.90
CA GLU A 110 10.70 -7.68 10.08
C GLU A 110 10.52 -6.58 9.02
N GLY A 111 10.77 -5.31 9.39
CA GLY A 111 10.70 -4.18 8.46
C GLY A 111 11.72 -4.27 7.32
N TYR A 112 12.96 -4.65 7.63
CA TYR A 112 14.00 -4.83 6.60
C TYR A 112 13.72 -6.02 5.70
N GLU A 113 13.25 -7.15 6.22
CA GLU A 113 12.84 -8.31 5.40
C GLU A 113 11.69 -7.94 4.45
N LEU A 114 10.69 -7.21 4.95
CA LEU A 114 9.59 -6.70 4.12
C LEU A 114 10.10 -5.73 3.04
N LEU A 115 11.00 -4.82 3.39
CA LEU A 115 11.57 -3.85 2.45
C LEU A 115 12.36 -4.53 1.32
N ASP A 116 13.14 -5.58 1.64
CA ASP A 116 13.86 -6.37 0.65
C ASP A 116 12.89 -7.04 -0.32
N ARG A 117 11.83 -7.67 0.20
CA ARG A 117 10.78 -8.29 -0.62
C ARG A 117 10.08 -7.27 -1.53
N ILE A 118 9.68 -6.13 -0.98
CA ILE A 118 9.04 -5.05 -1.74
C ILE A 118 9.98 -4.49 -2.83
N THR A 119 11.26 -4.33 -2.52
CA THR A 119 12.27 -3.87 -3.48
C THR A 119 12.46 -4.86 -4.64
N LEU A 120 12.28 -6.16 -4.39
CA LEU A 120 12.30 -7.18 -5.44
C LEU A 120 11.04 -7.14 -6.28
N LEU A 121 9.87 -7.06 -5.64
CA LEU A 121 8.57 -7.02 -6.33
C LEU A 121 8.40 -5.75 -7.18
N SER A 122 8.90 -4.61 -6.72
CA SER A 122 8.80 -3.34 -7.45
C SER A 122 9.58 -3.31 -8.77
N ARG A 123 10.48 -4.28 -8.99
CA ARG A 123 11.21 -4.44 -10.27
C ARG A 123 10.40 -5.16 -11.34
N LEU A 124 9.24 -5.71 -10.98
CA LEU A 124 8.33 -6.41 -11.88
C LEU A 124 6.94 -5.76 -11.85
N PRO A 125 6.83 -4.46 -12.20
CA PRO A 125 5.56 -3.77 -12.17
C PRO A 125 4.61 -4.31 -13.25
N ARG A 126 3.33 -4.18 -12.95
CA ARG A 126 2.20 -4.42 -13.84
C ARG A 126 1.37 -3.15 -13.90
N THR A 127 0.74 -2.91 -15.04
CA THR A 127 -0.19 -1.79 -15.21
C THR A 127 -1.42 -2.01 -14.34
N ALA A 128 -1.64 -1.14 -13.35
CA ALA A 128 -2.81 -1.20 -12.49
C ALA A 128 -4.02 -0.52 -13.14
N THR A 129 -5.21 -0.96 -12.75
CA THR A 129 -6.49 -0.42 -13.23
C THR A 129 -7.38 -0.07 -12.05
N HIS A 130 -8.31 0.88 -12.25
CA HIS A 130 -9.27 1.25 -11.21
C HIS A 130 -10.60 0.53 -11.44
N VAL A 131 -11.10 -0.13 -10.40
CA VAL A 131 -12.44 -0.75 -10.38
C VAL A 131 -13.22 -0.14 -9.22
N GLY A 132 -14.32 0.55 -9.53
CA GLY A 132 -15.12 1.22 -8.49
C GLY A 132 -14.37 2.31 -7.72
N GLY A 133 -13.33 2.91 -8.32
CA GLY A 133 -12.48 3.93 -7.69
C GLY A 133 -11.30 3.37 -6.88
N VAL A 134 -11.19 2.05 -6.73
CA VAL A 134 -10.07 1.41 -6.00
C VAL A 134 -9.06 0.86 -7.00
N LEU A 135 -7.77 1.03 -6.70
CA LEU A 135 -6.67 0.47 -7.49
C LEU A 135 -6.69 -1.07 -7.42
N THR A 136 -6.50 -1.74 -8.55
CA THR A 136 -6.54 -3.19 -8.69
C THR A 136 -5.53 -3.69 -9.74
N LEU A 137 -5.04 -4.91 -9.61
CA LEU A 137 -4.20 -5.57 -10.63
C LEU A 137 -5.03 -6.46 -11.56
N PRO A 138 -4.63 -6.62 -12.84
CA PRO A 138 -5.25 -7.61 -13.72
C PRO A 138 -5.16 -9.01 -13.12
N ASP A 139 -6.12 -9.86 -13.44
CA ASP A 139 -6.13 -11.24 -12.97
C ASP A 139 -5.10 -12.06 -13.74
N ASP A 140 -4.27 -12.83 -13.03
CA ASP A 140 -3.24 -13.70 -13.64
C ASP A 140 -3.89 -14.84 -14.45
N THR A 141 -5.20 -15.04 -14.32
CA THR A 141 -5.98 -16.02 -15.08
C THR A 141 -6.26 -15.61 -16.53
N SER A 142 -6.08 -14.34 -16.90
CA SER A 142 -6.44 -13.86 -18.25
C SER A 142 -5.53 -14.37 -19.38
N GLU A 143 -4.33 -14.88 -19.09
CA GLU A 143 -3.46 -15.47 -20.13
C GLU A 143 -3.88 -16.88 -20.55
N VAL A 144 -4.64 -17.61 -19.72
CA VAL A 144 -5.00 -19.00 -20.03
C VAL A 144 -6.17 -19.09 -21.02
N ASP A 145 -7.05 -18.08 -21.05
CA ASP A 145 -8.19 -18.02 -21.97
C ASP A 145 -7.82 -17.50 -23.37
N ALA A 146 -6.72 -16.73 -23.50
CA ALA A 146 -6.25 -16.22 -24.80
C ALA A 146 -5.52 -17.28 -25.65
N LEU A 147 -5.17 -18.44 -25.06
CA LEU A 147 -4.41 -19.51 -25.71
C LEU A 147 -5.26 -20.74 -26.07
N MET A 148 -6.58 -20.70 -25.90
CA MET A 148 -7.47 -21.75 -26.39
C MET A 148 -7.69 -21.55 -27.90
N PRO A 149 -7.16 -22.42 -28.79
CA PRO A 149 -7.50 -22.35 -30.20
C PRO A 149 -8.98 -22.66 -30.37
N ALA A 150 -9.68 -21.84 -31.15
CA ALA A 150 -11.03 -22.13 -31.61
C ALA A 150 -11.03 -23.53 -32.26
N GLY A 151 -11.65 -24.50 -31.57
CA GLY A 151 -11.84 -25.84 -32.10
C GLY A 151 -12.68 -25.78 -33.38
N PRO A 152 -12.37 -26.62 -34.40
CA PRO A 152 -13.01 -26.52 -35.70
C PRO A 152 -14.49 -26.89 -35.63
N SER A 153 -15.24 -26.24 -36.52
CA SER A 153 -16.71 -26.25 -36.69
C SER A 153 -17.35 -27.62 -36.83
#